data_AF-A0AA45XQY2-F1
#
_entry.id   AF-A0AA45XQY2-F1
#
_cell.length_a   1.000
_cell.length_b   1.000
_cell.length_c   1.000
_cell.angle_alpha   90.00
_cell.angle_beta   90.00
_cell.angle_gamma   90.00
#
_symmetry.space_group_name_H-M   'P 1'
#
loop_
_entity.id
_entity.type
_entity.pdbx_description
1 polymer ?
#
loop_
_entity_poly.entity_id
_entity_poly.type
_entity_poly.pdbx_seq_one_letter_code
_entity_poly.pdbx_strand_id
1 'polypeptide(L)'
;MADAPLITMMRGLLVAAGAMLCLLLGICNVNAYSGFGTAVIEDREGIPCFGLPPRALEWVRSPRILQAVMVYHHDTVKAWSFMYDLTPAEPLAPGQCIVYGDLPASATLRTSPQPLIPATLYEVYLNAPTNGPIRGYTAKFCLKAAPDGSTRVIPIRYDKRTGWSAAVCQP
;
A
#
# COMPACT_ATOMS: atom_id res chain seq x y z
N MET A 1 31.08 -23.13 -54.98
CA MET A 1 29.78 -22.48 -55.26
C MET A 1 28.78 -23.06 -54.29
N ALA A 2 28.18 -22.20 -53.45
CA ALA A 2 27.03 -22.40 -52.55
C ALA A 2 27.18 -23.54 -51.52
N ASP A 3 27.14 -23.33 -50.20
CA ASP A 3 25.92 -23.06 -49.44
C ASP A 3 26.27 -22.57 -48.02
N ALA A 4 26.17 -21.26 -47.80
CA ALA A 4 26.19 -20.64 -46.48
C ALA A 4 25.13 -19.54 -46.22
N PRO A 5 24.12 -19.25 -47.06
CA PRO A 5 23.16 -18.18 -46.76
C PRO A 5 21.89 -18.63 -46.01
N LEU A 6 21.57 -19.93 -45.97
CA LEU A 6 20.23 -20.38 -45.58
C LEU A 6 19.98 -20.37 -44.04
N ILE A 7 20.99 -20.72 -43.25
CA ILE A 7 20.84 -20.87 -41.79
C ILE A 7 20.76 -19.51 -41.08
N THR A 8 21.45 -18.49 -41.60
CA THR A 8 21.43 -17.13 -41.04
C THR A 8 20.11 -16.41 -41.32
N MET A 9 19.48 -16.64 -42.47
CA MET A 9 18.17 -16.08 -42.81
C MET A 9 17.03 -16.63 -41.95
N MET A 10 17.04 -17.93 -41.62
CA MET A 10 15.99 -18.54 -40.77
C MET A 10 15.99 -17.99 -39.33
N ARG A 11 17.16 -17.66 -38.77
CA ARG A 11 17.24 -17.04 -37.42
C ARG A 11 16.73 -15.60 -37.40
N GLY A 12 16.97 -14.82 -38.45
CA GLY A 12 16.44 -13.45 -38.58
C GLY A 12 14.92 -13.40 -38.69
N LEU A 13 14.32 -14.34 -39.44
CA LEU A 13 12.87 -14.43 -39.61
C LEU A 13 12.14 -14.87 -38.33
N LEU A 14 12.71 -15.77 -37.52
CA LEU A 14 12.12 -16.19 -36.24
C LEU A 14 12.12 -15.07 -35.20
N VAL A 15 13.20 -14.27 -35.14
CA VAL A 15 13.29 -13.13 -34.21
C VAL A 15 12.38 -11.98 -34.65
N ALA A 16 12.29 -11.70 -35.96
CA ALA A 16 11.40 -10.67 -36.49
C ALA A 16 9.91 -11.06 -36.35
N ALA A 17 9.56 -12.32 -36.57
CA ALA A 17 8.19 -12.81 -36.40
C ALA A 17 7.75 -12.80 -34.92
N GLY A 18 8.66 -13.15 -33.99
CA GLY A 18 8.39 -13.07 -32.56
C GLY A 18 8.16 -11.63 -32.06
N ALA A 19 8.98 -10.68 -32.54
CA ALA A 19 8.84 -9.27 -32.19
C ALA A 19 7.55 -8.64 -32.77
N MET A 20 7.17 -9.01 -34.00
CA MET A 20 5.96 -8.52 -34.66
C MET A 20 4.68 -9.09 -34.01
N LEU A 21 4.70 -10.33 -33.51
CA LEU A 21 3.56 -10.93 -32.79
C LEU A 21 3.30 -10.25 -31.43
N CYS A 22 4.35 -9.84 -30.69
CA CYS A 22 4.20 -9.08 -29.46
C CYS A 22 3.62 -7.67 -29.69
N LEU A 23 3.95 -7.03 -30.81
CA LEU A 23 3.42 -5.72 -31.21
C LEU A 23 1.96 -5.80 -31.65
N LEU A 24 1.55 -6.88 -32.32
CA LEU A 24 0.18 -7.07 -32.84
C LEU A 24 -0.84 -7.50 -31.78
N LEU A 25 -0.40 -8.15 -30.69
CA LEU A 25 -1.30 -8.66 -29.65
C LEU A 25 -1.69 -7.63 -28.58
N GLY A 26 -1.21 -6.38 -28.65
CA GLY A 26 -1.61 -5.31 -27.69
C GLY A 26 -1.31 -5.62 -26.21
N ILE A 27 -0.51 -6.64 -25.93
CA ILE A 27 -0.22 -7.16 -24.58
C ILE A 27 0.82 -6.33 -23.82
N CYS A 28 1.36 -5.26 -24.40
CA CYS A 28 2.40 -4.45 -23.78
C CYS A 28 1.92 -3.50 -22.68
N ASN A 29 0.65 -3.53 -22.28
CA ASN A 29 0.19 -2.84 -21.08
C ASN A 29 -0.29 -3.85 -20.04
N VAL A 30 0.63 -4.71 -19.58
CA VAL A 30 0.48 -5.29 -18.24
C VAL A 30 0.61 -4.12 -17.27
N ASN A 31 -0.51 -3.45 -16.98
CA ASN A 31 -0.61 -2.58 -15.82
C ASN A 31 -0.34 -3.49 -14.62
N ALA A 32 0.89 -3.44 -14.09
CA ALA A 32 1.26 -4.12 -12.86
C ALA A 32 0.38 -3.56 -11.74
N TYR A 33 -0.75 -4.20 -11.50
CA TYR A 33 -1.58 -3.92 -10.35
C TYR A 33 -0.75 -4.34 -9.13
N SER A 34 -0.41 -3.38 -8.27
CA SER A 34 0.45 -3.58 -7.10
C SER A 34 -0.10 -4.60 -6.09
N GLY A 35 -1.30 -5.16 -6.31
CA GLY A 35 -2.03 -5.96 -5.34
C GLY A 35 -2.52 -5.15 -4.13
N PHE A 36 -2.23 -3.84 -4.07
CA PHE A 36 -2.55 -2.98 -2.93
C PHE A 36 -3.32 -1.73 -3.35
N GLY A 37 -4.39 -1.42 -2.62
CA GLY A 37 -5.06 -0.13 -2.69
C GLY A 37 -4.36 0.92 -1.81
N THR A 38 -4.84 2.15 -1.84
CA THR A 38 -4.34 3.23 -0.97
C THR A 38 -5.17 3.33 0.30
N ALA A 39 -4.53 3.21 1.47
CA ALA A 39 -5.18 3.43 2.75
C ALA A 39 -5.48 4.92 2.98
N VAL A 40 -6.49 5.22 3.78
CA VAL A 40 -6.81 6.57 4.24
C VAL A 40 -5.99 6.85 5.49
N ILE A 41 -5.37 8.03 5.55
CA ILE A 41 -4.67 8.52 6.74
C ILE A 41 -5.31 9.85 7.14
N GLU A 42 -5.80 9.89 8.37
CA GLU A 42 -6.35 11.09 9.00
C GLU A 42 -5.48 11.54 10.17
N ASP A 43 -5.54 12.84 10.45
CA ASP A 43 -4.94 13.46 11.62
C ASP A 43 -5.99 13.55 12.73
N ARG A 44 -5.76 12.84 13.84
CA ARG A 44 -6.57 12.91 15.05
C ARG A 44 -5.71 13.49 16.16
N GLU A 45 -5.69 14.82 16.25
CA GLU A 45 -4.94 15.57 17.27
C GLU A 45 -3.43 15.24 17.29
N GLY A 46 -2.84 15.08 16.10
CA GLY A 46 -1.43 14.73 15.93
C GLY A 46 -1.14 13.23 15.94
N ILE A 47 -2.17 12.40 16.12
CA ILE A 47 -2.07 10.94 16.11
C ILE A 47 -2.63 10.41 14.77
N PRO A 48 -1.87 9.57 14.03
CA PRO A 48 -2.34 9.05 12.75
C PRO A 48 -3.48 8.06 12.96
N CYS A 49 -4.51 8.18 12.13
CA CYS A 49 -5.66 7.29 12.12
C CYS A 49 -5.82 6.63 10.75
N PHE A 50 -5.90 5.30 10.73
CA PHE A 50 -5.81 4.50 9.51
C PHE A 50 -7.16 3.91 9.11
N GLY A 51 -7.65 4.26 7.92
CA GLY A 51 -8.94 3.83 7.41
C GLY A 51 -8.85 3.12 6.07
N LEU A 52 -9.91 2.39 5.73
CA LEU A 52 -10.13 1.89 4.37
C LEU A 52 -10.81 2.98 3.53
N PRO A 53 -10.48 3.12 2.24
CA PRO A 53 -11.16 4.10 1.39
C PRO A 53 -12.64 3.72 1.21
N PRO A 54 -13.57 4.68 1.04
CA PRO A 54 -15.02 4.39 0.98
C PRO A 54 -15.40 3.28 -0.02
N ARG A 55 -14.79 3.29 -1.20
CA ARG A 55 -14.99 2.26 -2.25
C ARG A 55 -14.57 0.84 -1.84
N ALA A 56 -13.70 0.70 -0.84
CA ALA A 56 -13.33 -0.61 -0.27
C ALA A 56 -14.51 -1.28 0.45
N LEU A 57 -15.43 -0.47 0.98
CA LEU A 57 -16.53 -0.88 1.86
C LEU A 57 -17.85 -1.00 1.08
N GLU A 58 -17.94 -0.42 -0.11
CA GLU A 58 -19.11 -0.47 -1.02
C GLU A 58 -19.40 -1.85 -1.61
N TRP A 59 -18.49 -2.83 -1.50
CA TRP A 59 -18.69 -4.18 -2.03
C TRP A 59 -19.63 -5.00 -1.15
N VAL A 60 -20.94 -4.73 -1.25
CA VAL A 60 -22.01 -5.33 -0.43
C VAL A 60 -22.00 -6.87 -0.44
N ARG A 61 -21.58 -7.52 -1.54
CA ARG A 61 -21.55 -8.99 -1.65
C ARG A 61 -20.36 -9.64 -0.93
N SER A 62 -19.31 -8.90 -0.61
CA SER A 62 -18.13 -9.36 0.11
C SER A 62 -17.42 -8.15 0.72
N PRO A 63 -17.95 -7.62 1.85
CA PRO A 63 -17.37 -6.44 2.47
C PRO A 63 -15.93 -6.75 2.89
N ARG A 64 -15.05 -5.77 2.74
CA ARG A 64 -13.67 -5.89 3.21
C ARG A 64 -13.66 -5.91 4.72
N ILE A 65 -13.26 -7.04 5.28
CA ILE A 65 -13.04 -7.20 6.70
C ILE A 65 -11.57 -6.88 6.95
N LEU A 66 -11.33 -5.88 7.80
CA LEU A 66 -9.98 -5.56 8.26
C LEU A 66 -9.53 -6.69 9.20
N GLN A 67 -8.45 -7.37 8.85
CA GLN A 67 -7.93 -8.51 9.60
C GLN A 67 -6.70 -8.12 10.43
N ALA A 68 -5.94 -7.12 10.01
CA ALA A 68 -4.75 -6.67 10.72
C ALA A 68 -4.35 -5.25 10.33
N VAL A 69 -3.68 -4.58 11.27
CA VAL A 69 -2.99 -3.31 11.05
C VAL A 69 -1.53 -3.51 11.39
N MET A 70 -0.65 -3.07 10.49
CA MET A 70 0.79 -3.06 10.72
C MET A 70 1.35 -1.70 10.32
N VAL A 71 2.10 -1.08 11.22
CA VAL A 71 2.83 0.15 10.95
C VAL A 71 4.31 -0.15 11.00
N TYR A 72 5.00 0.26 9.93
CA TYR A 72 6.42 0.05 9.72
C TYR A 72 7.17 1.37 9.76
N HIS A 73 8.33 1.32 10.38
CA HIS A 73 9.41 2.28 10.30
C HIS A 73 10.43 1.80 9.26
N HIS A 74 10.77 2.65 8.29
CA HIS A 74 11.71 2.32 7.20
C HIS A 74 11.44 0.96 6.54
N ASP A 75 10.17 0.67 6.27
CA ASP A 75 9.65 -0.51 5.55
C ASP A 75 9.99 -1.88 6.17
N THR A 76 10.69 -1.93 7.30
CA THR A 76 11.30 -3.17 7.84
C THR A 76 11.05 -3.38 9.33
N VAL A 77 10.99 -2.31 10.12
CA VAL A 77 10.83 -2.40 11.58
C VAL A 77 9.38 -2.14 11.94
N LYS A 78 8.70 -3.10 12.56
CA LYS A 78 7.32 -2.89 13.04
C LYS A 78 7.32 -1.90 14.20
N ALA A 79 6.74 -0.73 13.98
CA ALA A 79 6.48 0.26 15.03
C ALA A 79 5.25 -0.11 15.86
N TRP A 80 4.26 -0.76 15.23
CA TRP A 80 3.04 -1.19 15.89
C TRP A 80 2.30 -2.22 15.04
N SER A 81 1.69 -3.22 15.66
CA SER A 81 0.75 -4.09 14.95
C SER A 81 -0.20 -4.85 15.85
N PHE A 82 -1.38 -5.15 15.31
CA PHE A 82 -2.34 -6.07 15.90
C PHE A 82 -3.06 -6.86 14.80
N MET A 83 -3.76 -7.91 15.21
CA MET A 83 -4.64 -8.70 14.35
C MET A 83 -6.01 -8.81 15.00
N TYR A 84 -7.07 -8.71 14.21
CA TYR A 84 -8.42 -9.02 14.66
C TYR A 84 -8.62 -10.52 14.80
N ASP A 85 -9.45 -10.90 15.76
CA ASP A 85 -10.05 -12.22 15.80
C ASP A 85 -11.09 -12.30 14.67
N LEU A 86 -10.99 -13.31 13.82
CA LEU A 86 -11.87 -13.42 12.65
C LEU A 86 -13.26 -13.98 12.98
N THR A 87 -13.53 -14.25 14.26
CA THR A 87 -14.77 -14.84 14.74
C THR A 87 -15.16 -14.22 16.09
N PRO A 88 -16.14 -13.29 16.15
CA PRO A 88 -16.86 -12.71 15.03
C PRO A 88 -16.03 -11.63 14.30
N ALA A 89 -15.97 -11.72 12.98
CA ALA A 89 -15.39 -10.67 12.15
C ALA A 89 -16.35 -9.49 11.99
N GLU A 90 -15.94 -8.29 12.43
CA GLU A 90 -16.70 -7.05 12.24
C GLU A 90 -16.02 -6.16 11.19
N PRO A 91 -16.74 -5.69 10.16
CA PRO A 91 -16.18 -4.79 9.17
C PRO A 91 -15.96 -3.38 9.75
N LEU A 92 -14.92 -2.70 9.30
CA LEU A 92 -14.72 -1.29 9.61
C LEU A 92 -15.82 -0.47 8.94
N ALA A 93 -16.52 0.38 9.70
CA ALA A 93 -17.59 1.21 9.14
C ALA A 93 -17.02 2.29 8.19
N PRO A 94 -17.77 2.76 7.17
CA PRO A 94 -17.35 3.87 6.33
C PRO A 94 -17.01 5.12 7.14
N GLY A 95 -15.82 5.68 6.90
CA GLY A 95 -15.32 6.86 7.61
C GLY A 95 -14.75 6.56 9.01
N GLN A 96 -14.80 5.32 9.47
CA GLN A 96 -14.08 4.90 10.67
C GLN A 96 -12.61 4.64 10.31
N CYS A 97 -11.72 4.96 11.25
CA CYS A 97 -10.30 4.68 11.16
C CYS A 97 -9.79 4.19 12.53
N ILE A 98 -8.66 3.50 12.51
CA ILE A 98 -8.00 3.00 13.72
C ILE A 98 -6.89 3.97 14.11
N VAL A 99 -7.00 4.58 15.28
CA VAL A 99 -5.98 5.48 15.84
C VAL A 99 -4.74 4.68 16.21
N TYR A 100 -3.56 5.20 15.90
CA TYR A 100 -2.30 4.55 16.24
C TYR A 100 -2.16 4.32 17.74
N GLY A 101 -1.92 3.06 18.11
CA GLY A 101 -1.76 2.63 19.49
C GLY A 101 -3.03 2.07 20.13
N ASP A 102 -4.21 2.36 19.57
CA ASP A 102 -5.48 1.84 20.08
C ASP A 102 -5.63 0.36 19.74
N LEU A 103 -5.92 -0.48 20.74
CA LEU A 103 -6.23 -1.89 20.52
C LEU A 103 -7.76 -2.11 20.55
N PRO A 104 -8.40 -2.41 19.39
CA PRO A 104 -9.80 -2.78 19.36
C PRO A 104 -10.09 -3.99 20.26
N ALA A 105 -11.29 -4.05 20.86
CA ALA A 105 -11.64 -5.10 21.83
C ALA A 105 -11.56 -6.54 21.25
N SER A 106 -11.85 -6.71 19.97
CA SER A 106 -11.77 -7.99 19.24
C SER A 106 -10.40 -8.24 18.60
N ALA A 107 -9.34 -7.60 19.08
CA ALA A 107 -8.00 -7.71 18.51
C ALA A 107 -6.96 -8.21 19.51
N THR A 108 -6.00 -8.98 18.99
CA THR A 108 -4.80 -9.40 19.70
C THR A 108 -3.61 -8.53 19.29
N LEU A 109 -2.97 -7.89 20.28
CA LEU A 109 -1.73 -7.14 20.08
C LEU A 109 -0.60 -8.07 19.62
N ARG A 110 0.14 -7.65 18.58
CA ARG A 110 1.31 -8.37 18.06
C ARG A 110 2.61 -7.62 18.28
N THR A 111 2.56 -6.28 18.26
CA THR A 111 3.69 -5.42 18.55
C THR A 111 3.19 -4.17 19.25
N SER A 112 3.66 -3.93 20.47
CA SER A 112 3.32 -2.73 21.24
C SER A 112 3.72 -1.46 20.51
N PRO A 113 2.89 -0.40 20.54
CA PRO A 113 3.15 0.83 19.80
C PRO A 113 4.43 1.50 20.32
N GLN A 114 5.35 1.79 19.40
CA GLN A 114 6.51 2.60 19.66
C GLN A 114 6.18 4.09 19.48
N PRO A 115 6.86 5.01 20.18
CA PRO A 115 6.75 6.44 19.90
C PRO A 115 7.08 6.74 18.43
N LEU A 116 6.22 7.52 17.78
CA LEU A 116 6.45 7.98 16.42
C LEU A 116 7.37 9.21 16.45
N ILE A 117 8.37 9.20 15.57
CA ILE A 117 9.41 10.23 15.51
C ILE A 117 9.04 11.24 14.41
N PRO A 118 9.02 12.55 14.69
CA PRO A 118 8.83 13.58 13.68
C PRO A 118 9.84 13.51 12.54
N ALA A 119 9.42 13.96 11.34
CA ALA A 119 10.21 13.94 10.11
C ALA A 119 10.66 12.55 9.62
N THR A 120 10.14 11.47 10.21
CA THR A 120 10.40 10.09 9.82
C THR A 120 9.30 9.53 8.93
N LEU A 121 9.68 8.80 7.89
CA LEU A 121 8.74 8.12 6.98
C LEU A 121 8.27 6.79 7.58
N TYR A 122 6.96 6.68 7.74
CA TYR A 122 6.27 5.46 8.15
C TYR A 122 5.39 4.93 7.03
N GLU A 123 5.11 3.63 7.06
CA GLU A 123 4.13 2.98 6.19
C GLU A 123 3.12 2.21 7.03
N VAL A 124 1.84 2.36 6.72
CA VAL A 124 0.79 1.47 7.24
C VAL A 124 0.43 0.45 6.18
N TYR A 125 0.24 -0.80 6.62
CA TYR A 125 -0.39 -1.86 5.86
C TYR A 125 -1.67 -2.33 6.58
N LEU A 126 -2.80 -2.20 5.89
CA LEU A 126 -4.10 -2.68 6.29
C LEU A 126 -4.40 -3.99 5.55
N ASN A 127 -4.37 -5.11 6.26
CA ASN A 127 -4.73 -6.40 5.69
C ASN A 127 -6.25 -6.51 5.62
N ALA A 128 -6.82 -6.40 4.42
CA ALA A 128 -8.26 -6.43 4.20
C ALA A 128 -8.57 -7.19 2.89
N PRO A 129 -8.34 -8.52 2.87
CA PRO A 129 -8.43 -9.32 1.65
C PRO A 129 -9.88 -9.46 1.17
N THR A 130 -10.05 -9.64 -0.14
CA THR A 130 -11.29 -10.14 -0.77
C THR A 130 -10.95 -11.15 -1.85
N ASN A 131 -11.97 -11.68 -2.52
CA ASN A 131 -11.82 -12.48 -3.73
C ASN A 131 -11.30 -11.69 -4.96
N GLY A 132 -11.09 -10.38 -4.82
CA GLY A 132 -10.57 -9.50 -5.88
C GLY A 132 -9.03 -9.38 -5.90
N PRO A 133 -8.50 -8.58 -6.85
CA PRO A 133 -7.05 -8.45 -7.05
C PRO A 133 -6.34 -7.67 -5.93
N ILE A 134 -7.07 -6.87 -5.16
CA ILE A 134 -6.52 -6.10 -4.03
C ILE A 134 -6.49 -6.98 -2.78
N ARG A 135 -5.28 -7.22 -2.26
CA ARG A 135 -4.99 -8.02 -1.06
C ARG A 135 -5.03 -7.19 0.23
N GLY A 136 -4.73 -5.89 0.14
CA GLY A 136 -4.80 -4.97 1.26
C GLY A 136 -4.57 -3.53 0.82
N TYR A 137 -4.34 -2.63 1.78
CA TYR A 137 -4.16 -1.21 1.52
C TYR A 137 -2.90 -0.69 2.19
N THR A 138 -2.14 0.15 1.48
CA THR A 138 -0.96 0.80 2.03
C THR A 138 -1.05 2.31 1.92
N ALA A 139 -0.39 3.02 2.84
CA ALA A 139 -0.15 4.44 2.72
C ALA A 139 1.10 4.80 3.52
N LYS A 140 1.82 5.82 3.06
CA LYS A 140 2.97 6.36 3.80
C LYS A 140 2.60 7.69 4.46
N PHE A 141 3.18 7.97 5.61
CA PHE A 141 2.97 9.20 6.36
C PHE A 141 4.20 9.61 7.14
N CYS A 142 4.20 10.83 7.64
CA CYS A 142 5.15 11.30 8.63
C CYS A 142 4.47 12.30 9.57
N LEU A 143 5.14 12.59 10.69
CA LEU A 143 4.70 13.59 11.64
C LEU A 143 5.49 14.88 11.43
N LYS A 144 4.81 16.03 11.45
CA LYS A 144 5.42 17.36 11.38
C LYS A 144 5.08 18.14 12.64
N ALA A 145 6.09 18.72 13.29
CA ALA A 145 5.87 19.68 14.37
C ALA A 145 5.30 20.97 13.78
N ALA A 146 4.21 21.46 14.38
CA ALA A 146 3.61 22.75 14.05
C ALA A 146 4.26 23.87 14.90
N PRO A 147 4.18 25.14 14.45
CA PRO A 147 4.78 26.27 15.16
C PRO A 147 4.23 26.49 16.58
N ASP A 148 3.01 26.02 16.85
CA ASP A 148 2.35 26.10 18.15
C ASP A 148 2.77 24.98 19.11
N GLY A 149 3.72 24.12 18.72
CA GLY A 149 4.18 22.97 19.50
C GLY A 149 3.31 21.72 19.34
N SER A 150 2.19 21.80 18.62
CA SER A 150 1.39 20.63 18.27
C SER A 150 2.08 19.77 17.21
N THR A 151 1.63 18.53 17.04
CA THR A 151 2.08 17.65 15.96
C THR A 151 0.96 17.49 14.95
N ARG A 152 1.32 17.41 13.66
CA ARG A 152 0.40 17.14 12.56
C ARG A 152 0.80 15.87 11.83
N VAL A 153 -0.19 15.10 11.43
CA VAL A 153 0.00 13.91 10.60
C VAL A 153 -0.08 14.31 9.14
N ILE A 154 0.96 14.00 8.36
CA ILE A 154 1.03 14.33 6.94
C ILE A 154 1.04 13.03 6.13
N PRO A 155 -0.04 12.73 5.38
CA PRO A 155 -0.02 11.65 4.39
C PRO A 155 0.96 11.99 3.26
N ILE A 156 1.86 11.06 2.95
CA ILE A 156 2.82 11.22 1.85
C ILE A 156 2.23 10.66 0.57
N ARG A 157 2.26 11.48 -0.47
CA ARG A 157 1.96 11.06 -1.84
C ARG A 157 3.26 10.75 -2.57
N TYR A 158 3.22 9.77 -3.45
CA TYR A 158 4.34 9.49 -4.33
C TYR A 158 4.56 10.68 -5.27
N ASP A 159 5.76 11.23 -5.24
CA ASP A 159 6.20 12.22 -6.21
C ASP A 159 7.12 11.55 -7.24
N LYS A 160 6.95 11.87 -8.53
CA LYS A 160 7.74 11.22 -9.60
C LYS A 160 9.22 11.62 -9.57
N ARG A 161 9.56 12.78 -9.00
CA ARG A 161 10.93 13.30 -8.95
C ARG A 161 11.63 12.88 -7.66
N THR A 162 10.94 12.94 -6.53
CA THR A 162 11.53 12.67 -5.21
C THR A 162 11.14 11.32 -4.62
N GLY A 163 10.28 10.56 -5.28
CA GLY A 163 9.75 9.29 -4.76
C GLY A 163 8.92 9.47 -3.50
N TRP A 164 8.98 8.46 -2.62
CA TRP A 164 8.42 8.53 -1.27
C TRP A 164 9.37 9.30 -0.36
N SER A 165 9.09 10.58 -0.11
CA SER A 165 9.97 11.44 0.67
C SER A 165 9.28 12.05 1.88
N ALA A 166 9.94 12.01 3.04
CA ALA A 166 9.52 12.71 4.25
C ALA A 166 9.95 14.19 4.27
N ALA A 167 10.51 14.73 3.17
CA ALA A 167 10.94 16.12 3.10
C ALA A 167 9.83 17.13 3.45
N VAL A 168 8.56 16.78 3.16
CA VAL A 168 7.40 17.62 3.51
C VAL A 168 7.14 17.71 5.03
N CYS A 169 7.72 16.80 5.82
CA CYS A 169 7.63 16.78 7.28
C CYS A 169 8.86 17.35 7.99
N GLN A 170 9.87 17.78 7.23
CA GLN A 170 10.95 18.57 7.81
C GLN A 170 10.37 19.88 8.36
N PRO A 171 10.95 20.45 9.44
CA PRO A 171 10.54 21.74 9.99
C PRO A 171 10.39 22.82 8.92
#